data_AF-A0AAQ3TK18-F1
#
_entry.id   AF-A0AAQ3TK18-F1
#
_cell.length_a   1.000
_cell.length_b   1.000
_cell.length_c   1.000
_cell.angle_alpha   90.00
_cell.angle_beta   90.00
_cell.angle_gamma   90.00
#
_symmetry.space_group_name_H-M   'P 1'
#
loop_
_entity.id
_entity.type
_entity.pdbx_description
1 polymer ?
#
loop_
_entity_poly.entity_id
_entity_poly.type
_entity_poly.pdbx_seq_one_letter_code
_entity_poly.pdbx_strand_id
1 'polypeptide(L)'
;MSRPPPPTPMLSVPEKKTAAAELFRDRHFFSAAAFSDIRDARAAVAAPNPQAQPPASRRALLLRYHRLLFSARDDPCAFDETLSFTWHDAFRPHLKHAAASLRFEKAALVFNVGAAASRIAAAVSRATEEGVRAACGEFQRAAGAFRAVGEMMEEEEATTVDMSSQASAMLERLMLAQAQECCFERALAAGRSPAVCSKVARQVALYYEEAYAALVAPPLQNHFDRSWVSQIQLKAAIFNAEACYRYAIDLHGKTEIGEEIARLLVAVNAIVDAKRTARGAPAALYDYASRLEQDMNKNLETAKEENYRVYLFRIPAATSLTQLSAASLVRSASLSEILETKTETGTPSP
;
A
#
# COMPACT_ATOMS: atom_id res chain seq x y z
N MET A 1 4.97 -4.48 30.10
CA MET A 1 4.91 -4.31 28.63
C MET A 1 3.60 -3.64 28.30
N SER A 2 3.62 -2.45 27.69
CA SER A 2 2.40 -1.77 27.25
C SER A 2 1.74 -2.60 26.15
N ARG A 3 0.40 -2.70 26.18
CA ARG A 3 -0.39 -3.37 25.14
C ARG A 3 -0.06 -2.72 23.79
N PRO A 4 0.18 -3.49 22.71
CA PRO A 4 0.43 -2.90 21.41
C PRO A 4 -0.74 -1.98 21.01
N PRO A 5 -0.45 -0.82 20.40
CA PRO A 5 -1.49 0.12 19.98
C PRO A 5 -2.45 -0.56 18.98
N PRO A 6 -3.71 -0.12 18.91
CA PRO A 6 -4.66 -0.66 17.96
C PRO A 6 -4.16 -0.45 16.51
N PRO A 7 -4.46 -1.37 15.58
CA PRO A 7 -4.05 -1.25 14.18
C PRO A 7 -4.57 0.05 13.57
N THR A 8 -3.73 0.73 12.79
CA THR A 8 -4.13 2.00 12.16
C THR A 8 -4.95 1.77 10.88
N PRO A 9 -5.77 2.74 10.43
CA PRO A 9 -6.50 2.58 9.17
C PRO A 9 -5.53 2.42 7.98
N MET A 10 -5.89 1.55 7.04
CA MET A 10 -5.15 1.31 5.81
C MET A 10 -5.91 1.88 4.60
N LEU A 11 -5.17 2.38 3.62
CA LEU A 11 -5.68 2.81 2.33
C LEU A 11 -5.86 1.60 1.41
N SER A 12 -6.95 1.61 0.64
CA SER A 12 -7.21 0.65 -0.43
C SER A 12 -7.50 1.40 -1.72
N VAL A 13 -7.02 0.87 -2.84
CA VAL A 13 -7.13 1.50 -4.16
C VAL A 13 -8.52 1.23 -4.73
N PRO A 14 -9.23 2.26 -5.25
CA PRO A 14 -10.49 2.05 -5.96
C PRO A 14 -10.25 1.29 -7.27
N GLU A 15 -11.21 0.45 -7.66
CA GLU A 15 -11.15 -0.22 -8.96
C GLU A 15 -11.46 0.76 -10.10
N LYS A 16 -10.73 0.62 -11.21
CA LYS A 16 -11.08 1.23 -12.50
C LYS A 16 -12.42 0.70 -12.98
N LYS A 17 -13.19 1.58 -13.62
CA LYS A 17 -14.47 1.23 -14.23
C LYS A 17 -14.30 1.15 -15.75
N THR A 18 -15.00 0.22 -16.36
CA THR A 18 -15.15 0.12 -17.82
C THR A 18 -16.63 0.07 -18.13
N ALA A 19 -17.03 0.62 -19.27
CA ALA A 19 -18.33 0.27 -19.82
C ALA A 19 -18.33 -1.22 -20.23
N ALA A 20 -19.52 -1.83 -20.28
CA ALA A 20 -19.68 -3.07 -21.03
C ALA A 20 -19.39 -2.72 -22.50
N ALA A 21 -18.15 -2.90 -22.93
CA ALA A 21 -17.78 -2.59 -24.30
C ALA A 21 -18.67 -3.42 -25.23
N GLU A 22 -19.10 -2.80 -26.33
CA GLU A 22 -19.74 -3.47 -27.45
C GLU A 22 -18.70 -4.29 -28.22
N LEU A 23 -18.00 -5.18 -27.50
CA LEU A 23 -16.75 -5.81 -27.93
C LEU A 23 -16.93 -6.62 -29.23
N PHE A 24 -18.17 -6.88 -29.66
CA PHE A 24 -18.48 -7.79 -30.75
C PHE A 24 -19.75 -7.45 -31.55
N ARG A 25 -20.16 -6.17 -31.66
CA ARG A 25 -21.51 -5.87 -32.20
C ARG A 25 -21.79 -6.37 -33.63
N ASP A 26 -20.78 -6.55 -34.49
CA ASP A 26 -21.04 -6.77 -35.93
C ASP A 26 -20.18 -7.82 -36.66
N ARG A 27 -19.66 -8.88 -36.01
CA ARG A 27 -18.81 -9.86 -36.74
C ARG A 27 -19.17 -11.32 -36.52
N HIS A 28 -19.66 -11.95 -37.61
CA HIS A 28 -20.07 -13.35 -37.72
C HIS A 28 -18.99 -14.38 -37.31
N PHE A 29 -17.72 -13.98 -37.18
CA PHE A 29 -16.59 -14.81 -36.78
C PHE A 29 -16.48 -15.04 -35.25
N PHE A 30 -17.22 -14.28 -34.42
CA PHE A 30 -17.17 -14.39 -32.95
C PHE A 30 -18.25 -15.31 -32.34
N SER A 31 -18.89 -16.17 -33.14
CA SER A 31 -19.89 -17.15 -32.67
C SER A 31 -19.28 -18.41 -32.04
N ALA A 32 -17.95 -18.57 -32.05
CA ALA A 32 -17.26 -19.65 -31.37
C ALA A 32 -17.36 -19.51 -29.84
N ALA A 33 -17.53 -20.64 -29.14
CA ALA A 33 -17.77 -20.69 -27.69
C ALA A 33 -16.75 -19.87 -26.86
N ALA A 34 -15.46 -19.89 -27.27
CA ALA A 34 -14.39 -19.16 -26.61
C ALA A 34 -14.61 -17.63 -26.56
N PHE A 35 -15.19 -17.04 -27.60
CA PHE A 35 -15.46 -15.60 -27.64
C PHE A 35 -16.72 -15.22 -26.85
N SER A 36 -17.71 -16.12 -26.78
CA SER A 36 -18.85 -15.94 -25.89
C SER A 36 -18.39 -15.89 -24.43
N ASP A 37 -17.51 -16.80 -24.02
CA ASP A 37 -16.98 -16.81 -22.64
C ASP A 37 -16.20 -15.54 -22.30
N ILE A 38 -15.40 -15.00 -23.25
CA ILE A 38 -14.67 -13.73 -23.10
C ILE A 38 -15.63 -12.56 -22.96
N ARG A 39 -16.68 -12.50 -23.79
CA ARG A 39 -17.71 -11.45 -23.73
C ARG A 39 -18.43 -11.47 -22.39
N ASP A 40 -18.86 -12.66 -21.95
CA ASP A 40 -19.64 -12.81 -20.72
C ASP A 40 -18.76 -12.53 -19.48
N ALA A 41 -17.48 -12.94 -19.52
CA ALA A 41 -16.50 -12.57 -18.49
C ALA A 41 -16.25 -11.05 -18.44
N ARG A 42 -16.11 -10.38 -19.60
CA ARG A 42 -15.98 -8.92 -19.67
C ARG A 42 -17.22 -8.23 -19.09
N ALA A 43 -18.41 -8.68 -19.45
CA ALA A 43 -19.66 -8.12 -18.94
C ALA A 43 -19.75 -8.23 -17.41
N ALA A 44 -19.32 -9.35 -16.83
CA ALA A 44 -19.22 -9.51 -15.38
C ALA A 44 -18.17 -8.56 -14.75
N VAL A 45 -17.06 -8.30 -15.45
CA VAL A 45 -16.06 -7.31 -15.01
C VAL A 45 -16.61 -5.88 -15.08
N ALA A 46 -17.43 -5.56 -16.08
CA ALA A 46 -18.01 -4.23 -16.30
C ALA A 46 -19.24 -3.89 -15.42
N ALA A 47 -19.51 -4.67 -14.37
CA ALA A 47 -20.66 -4.46 -13.50
C ALA A 47 -20.69 -3.03 -12.91
N PRO A 48 -21.87 -2.37 -12.85
CA PRO A 48 -21.98 -0.94 -12.50
C PRO A 48 -21.56 -0.61 -11.06
N ASN A 49 -21.58 -1.58 -10.14
CA ASN A 49 -21.10 -1.41 -8.76
C ASN A 49 -20.13 -2.53 -8.33
N PRO A 50 -18.85 -2.47 -8.76
CA PRO A 50 -17.84 -3.48 -8.39
C PRO A 50 -17.57 -3.54 -6.89
N GLN A 51 -17.78 -2.42 -6.18
CA GLN A 51 -17.51 -2.31 -4.75
C GLN A 51 -18.55 -3.01 -3.87
N ALA A 52 -19.77 -3.24 -4.37
CA ALA A 52 -20.80 -3.99 -3.64
C ALA A 52 -20.52 -5.49 -3.54
N GLN A 53 -19.68 -6.03 -4.44
CA GLN A 53 -19.30 -7.43 -4.39
C GLN A 53 -18.17 -7.67 -3.37
N PRO A 54 -18.14 -8.84 -2.71
CA PRO A 54 -17.01 -9.24 -1.88
C PRO A 54 -15.71 -9.17 -2.68
N PRO A 55 -14.63 -8.61 -2.10
CA PRO A 55 -13.40 -8.34 -2.85
C PRO A 55 -12.70 -9.62 -3.34
N ALA A 56 -12.84 -10.74 -2.64
CA ALA A 56 -12.36 -12.06 -3.07
C ALA A 56 -13.09 -12.56 -4.33
N SER A 57 -14.42 -12.55 -4.31
CA SER A 57 -15.25 -12.89 -5.48
C SER A 57 -14.93 -11.98 -6.67
N ARG A 58 -14.71 -10.70 -6.39
CA ARG A 58 -14.34 -9.72 -7.41
C ARG A 58 -12.99 -10.02 -8.06
N ARG A 59 -11.98 -10.36 -7.26
CA ARG A 59 -10.67 -10.82 -7.73
C ARG A 59 -10.78 -12.08 -8.59
N ALA A 60 -11.59 -13.06 -8.19
CA ALA A 60 -11.80 -14.29 -8.96
C ALA A 60 -12.37 -14.02 -10.36
N LEU A 61 -13.32 -13.09 -10.50
CA LEU A 61 -13.87 -12.68 -11.80
C LEU A 61 -12.80 -12.04 -12.70
N LEU A 62 -11.98 -11.14 -12.14
CA LEU A 62 -10.88 -10.48 -12.85
C LEU A 62 -9.85 -11.50 -13.34
N LEU A 63 -9.45 -12.44 -12.49
CA LEU A 63 -8.50 -13.50 -12.85
C LEU A 63 -9.06 -14.46 -13.90
N ARG A 64 -10.36 -14.81 -13.83
CA ARG A 64 -11.03 -15.61 -14.87
C ARG A 64 -10.97 -14.90 -16.21
N TYR A 65 -11.31 -13.61 -16.25
CA TYR A 65 -11.30 -12.86 -17.49
C TYR A 65 -9.88 -12.70 -18.06
N HIS A 66 -8.90 -12.40 -17.20
CA HIS A 66 -7.50 -12.32 -17.61
C HIS A 66 -7.00 -13.62 -18.27
N ARG A 67 -7.38 -14.79 -17.74
CA ARG A 67 -7.03 -16.11 -18.31
C ARG A 67 -7.64 -16.31 -19.70
N LEU A 68 -8.92 -15.98 -19.86
CA LEU A 68 -9.61 -16.08 -21.13
C LEU A 68 -8.98 -15.16 -22.21
N LEU A 69 -8.57 -13.95 -21.83
CA LEU A 69 -7.82 -13.05 -22.73
C LEU A 69 -6.40 -13.54 -23.05
N PHE A 70 -5.79 -14.34 -22.18
CA PHE A 70 -4.49 -14.92 -22.44
C PHE A 70 -4.61 -16.07 -23.44
N SER A 71 -5.58 -16.98 -23.25
CA SER A 71 -5.82 -18.12 -24.15
C SER A 71 -6.28 -17.72 -25.55
N ALA A 72 -6.90 -16.54 -25.71
CA ALA A 72 -7.40 -16.08 -27.00
C ALA A 72 -6.31 -15.46 -27.91
N ARG A 73 -5.13 -15.12 -27.37
CA ARG A 73 -4.07 -14.42 -28.13
C ARG A 73 -3.42 -15.29 -29.22
N ASP A 74 -3.52 -16.61 -29.09
CA ASP A 74 -2.93 -17.57 -30.04
C ASP A 74 -3.77 -17.76 -31.32
N ASP A 75 -4.90 -17.05 -31.46
CA ASP A 75 -5.73 -17.07 -32.67
C ASP A 75 -5.43 -15.84 -33.56
N PRO A 76 -4.86 -16.03 -34.78
CA PRO A 76 -4.41 -14.95 -35.66
C PRO A 76 -5.54 -14.03 -36.16
N CYS A 77 -6.82 -14.34 -35.92
CA CYS A 77 -7.98 -13.52 -36.29
C CYS A 77 -8.58 -12.68 -35.12
N ALA A 78 -8.10 -12.81 -33.88
CA ALA A 78 -8.92 -12.51 -32.70
C ALA A 78 -9.01 -11.05 -32.25
N PHE A 79 -8.05 -10.18 -32.58
CA PHE A 79 -8.01 -8.81 -32.06
C PHE A 79 -7.68 -7.81 -33.19
N ASP A 80 -8.74 -7.33 -33.84
CA ASP A 80 -8.66 -6.26 -34.84
C ASP A 80 -8.25 -4.92 -34.20
N GLU A 81 -7.55 -4.06 -34.95
CA GLU A 81 -7.25 -2.67 -34.61
C GLU A 81 -8.53 -1.84 -34.36
N THR A 82 -9.70 -2.33 -34.78
CA THR A 82 -11.00 -1.70 -34.47
C THR A 82 -11.51 -1.99 -33.05
N LEU A 83 -10.92 -2.93 -32.30
CA LEU A 83 -11.40 -3.33 -30.98
C LEU A 83 -10.88 -2.39 -29.88
N SER A 84 -11.63 -1.32 -29.63
CA SER A 84 -11.29 -0.33 -28.60
C SER A 84 -11.81 -0.71 -27.21
N PHE A 85 -10.92 -0.65 -26.21
CA PHE A 85 -11.23 -0.81 -24.79
C PHE A 85 -11.23 0.55 -24.11
N THR A 86 -12.30 0.88 -23.37
CA THR A 86 -12.39 2.14 -22.62
C THR A 86 -12.37 1.89 -21.13
N TRP A 87 -11.39 2.48 -20.44
CA TRP A 87 -11.30 2.46 -18.98
C TRP A 87 -11.28 3.87 -18.40
N HIS A 88 -11.94 4.03 -17.26
CA HIS A 88 -11.96 5.26 -16.48
C HIS A 88 -10.80 5.27 -15.49
N ASP A 89 -10.30 6.47 -15.20
CA ASP A 89 -9.33 6.69 -14.14
C ASP A 89 -9.92 6.30 -12.78
N ALA A 90 -9.16 5.55 -11.97
CA ALA A 90 -9.59 5.02 -10.68
C ALA A 90 -9.84 6.12 -9.63
N PHE A 91 -9.08 7.22 -9.67
CA PHE A 91 -9.13 8.31 -8.70
C PHE A 91 -9.92 9.50 -9.23
N ARG A 92 -9.98 9.67 -10.56
CA ARG A 92 -10.72 10.73 -11.26
C ARG A 92 -11.70 10.14 -12.28
N PRO A 93 -12.83 9.53 -11.85
CA PRO A 93 -13.71 8.76 -12.75
C PRO A 93 -14.32 9.49 -13.95
N HIS A 94 -14.26 10.83 -13.97
CA HIS A 94 -14.66 11.64 -15.12
C HIS A 94 -13.63 11.62 -16.26
N LEU A 95 -12.39 11.25 -15.98
CA LEU A 95 -11.33 11.01 -16.96
C LEU A 95 -11.39 9.56 -17.44
N LYS A 96 -11.15 9.36 -18.72
CA LYS A 96 -11.13 8.04 -19.37
C LYS A 96 -10.11 8.01 -20.50
N HIS A 97 -9.63 6.81 -20.80
CA HIS A 97 -8.81 6.54 -21.96
C HIS A 97 -9.39 5.35 -22.74
N ALA A 98 -9.33 5.44 -24.07
CA ALA A 98 -9.80 4.42 -24.98
C ALA A 98 -8.69 4.04 -25.95
N ALA A 99 -8.31 2.77 -25.98
CA ALA A 99 -7.24 2.26 -26.84
C ALA A 99 -7.61 0.91 -27.43
N ALA A 100 -7.24 0.70 -28.70
CA ALA A 100 -7.29 -0.60 -29.35
C ALA A 100 -6.07 -1.47 -28.99
N SER A 101 -5.85 -1.66 -27.70
CA SER A 101 -4.67 -2.36 -27.17
C SER A 101 -5.09 -3.44 -26.18
N LEU A 102 -4.78 -4.70 -26.52
CA LEU A 102 -4.97 -5.83 -25.60
C LEU A 102 -4.01 -5.72 -24.39
N ARG A 103 -2.85 -5.07 -24.56
CA ARG A 103 -1.92 -4.76 -23.47
C ARG A 103 -2.59 -3.80 -22.48
N PHE A 104 -3.20 -2.71 -22.96
CA PHE A 104 -3.96 -1.78 -22.12
C PHE A 104 -5.10 -2.47 -21.36
N GLU A 105 -5.88 -3.31 -22.05
CA GLU A 105 -6.95 -4.08 -21.41
C GLU A 105 -6.42 -4.99 -20.29
N LYS A 106 -5.37 -5.77 -20.57
CA LYS A 106 -4.75 -6.65 -19.58
C LYS A 106 -4.16 -5.87 -18.40
N ALA A 107 -3.51 -4.73 -18.66
CA ALA A 107 -2.96 -3.87 -17.62
C ALA A 107 -4.08 -3.32 -16.71
N ALA A 108 -5.21 -2.87 -17.27
CA ALA A 108 -6.35 -2.40 -16.48
C ALA A 108 -6.96 -3.52 -15.61
N LEU A 109 -6.96 -4.77 -16.08
CA LEU A 109 -7.36 -5.91 -15.26
C LEU A 109 -6.38 -6.18 -14.12
N VAL A 110 -5.07 -6.16 -14.38
CA VAL A 110 -4.04 -6.32 -13.35
C VAL A 110 -4.14 -5.20 -12.31
N PHE A 111 -4.40 -3.96 -12.73
CA PHE A 111 -4.68 -2.85 -11.82
C PHE A 111 -5.85 -3.19 -10.88
N ASN A 112 -6.96 -3.68 -11.43
CA ASN A 112 -8.13 -4.05 -10.63
C ASN A 112 -7.89 -5.26 -9.73
N VAL A 113 -7.02 -6.20 -10.12
CA VAL A 113 -6.56 -7.28 -9.23
C VAL A 113 -5.78 -6.71 -8.05
N GLY A 114 -4.91 -5.72 -8.29
CA GLY A 114 -4.20 -4.99 -7.24
C GLY A 114 -5.15 -4.21 -6.32
N ALA A 115 -6.12 -3.50 -6.90
CA ALA A 115 -7.17 -2.79 -6.17
C ALA A 115 -7.98 -3.75 -5.27
N ALA A 116 -8.43 -4.89 -5.81
CA ALA A 116 -9.13 -5.92 -5.04
C ALA A 116 -8.26 -6.47 -3.90
N ALA A 117 -6.99 -6.80 -4.15
CA ALA A 117 -6.06 -7.27 -3.12
C ALA A 117 -5.85 -6.22 -2.00
N SER A 118 -5.69 -4.94 -2.35
CA SER A 118 -5.58 -3.86 -1.37
C SER A 118 -6.84 -3.70 -0.51
N ARG A 119 -8.02 -3.93 -1.10
CA ARG A 119 -9.32 -3.89 -0.41
C ARG A 119 -9.51 -5.09 0.52
N ILE A 120 -9.07 -6.30 0.11
CA ILE A 120 -9.01 -7.47 1.00
C ILE A 120 -8.10 -7.15 2.20
N ALA A 121 -6.88 -6.70 1.94
CA ALA A 121 -5.89 -6.40 2.97
C ALA A 121 -6.39 -5.36 3.99
N ALA A 122 -7.06 -4.30 3.52
CA ALA A 122 -7.61 -3.26 4.38
C ALA A 122 -8.83 -3.72 5.20
N ALA A 123 -9.60 -4.70 4.70
CA ALA A 123 -10.80 -5.23 5.36
C ALA A 123 -10.50 -6.34 6.37
N VAL A 124 -9.37 -7.05 6.23
CA VAL A 124 -8.98 -8.11 7.17
C VAL A 124 -8.74 -7.52 8.56
N SER A 125 -9.39 -8.11 9.56
CA SER A 125 -9.15 -7.77 10.96
C SER A 125 -7.71 -8.14 11.34
N ARG A 126 -6.94 -7.15 11.79
CA ARG A 126 -5.56 -7.33 12.28
C ARG A 126 -5.49 -7.52 13.80
N ALA A 127 -6.54 -8.09 14.39
CA ALA A 127 -6.59 -8.39 15.82
C ALA A 127 -5.82 -9.67 16.21
N THR A 128 -5.59 -10.57 15.26
CA THR A 128 -4.83 -11.82 15.46
C THR A 128 -3.59 -11.85 14.55
N GLU A 129 -2.62 -12.71 14.89
CA GLU A 129 -1.40 -12.86 14.09
C GLU A 129 -1.71 -13.35 12.66
N GLU A 130 -2.68 -14.26 12.51
CA GLU A 130 -3.14 -14.76 11.22
C GLU A 130 -3.71 -13.63 10.37
N GLY A 131 -4.53 -12.75 10.97
CA GLY A 131 -5.09 -11.59 10.29
C GLY A 131 -4.02 -10.60 9.82
N VAL A 132 -3.02 -10.33 10.67
CA VAL A 132 -1.86 -9.49 10.31
C VAL A 132 -1.06 -10.11 9.16
N ARG A 133 -0.83 -11.44 9.20
CA ARG A 133 -0.10 -12.16 8.15
C ARG A 133 -0.87 -12.16 6.83
N ALA A 134 -2.19 -12.36 6.87
CA ALA A 134 -3.07 -12.32 5.71
C ALA A 134 -3.07 -10.93 5.07
N ALA A 135 -3.26 -9.87 5.86
CA ALA A 135 -3.20 -8.49 5.37
C ALA A 135 -1.83 -8.15 4.74
N CYS A 136 -0.74 -8.56 5.39
CA CYS A 136 0.62 -8.40 4.86
C CYS A 136 0.81 -9.08 3.50
N GLY A 137 0.31 -10.32 3.33
CA GLY A 137 0.39 -11.05 2.06
C GLY A 137 -0.42 -10.38 0.95
N GLU A 138 -1.62 -9.89 1.26
CA GLU A 138 -2.49 -9.22 0.30
C GLU A 138 -1.96 -7.84 -0.12
N PHE A 139 -1.33 -7.09 0.78
CA PHE A 139 -0.62 -5.86 0.41
C PHE A 139 0.60 -6.14 -0.49
N GLN A 140 1.37 -7.21 -0.25
CA GLN A 140 2.47 -7.59 -1.15
C GLN A 140 1.98 -8.02 -2.54
N ARG A 141 0.80 -8.67 -2.60
CA ARG A 141 0.12 -8.99 -3.87
C ARG A 141 -0.32 -7.72 -4.60
N ALA A 142 -0.92 -6.76 -3.89
CA ALA A 142 -1.30 -5.47 -4.46
C ALA A 142 -0.08 -4.68 -4.97
N ALA A 143 1.01 -4.66 -4.20
CA ALA A 143 2.28 -4.01 -4.60
C ALA A 143 2.81 -4.60 -5.91
N GLY A 144 2.84 -5.93 -6.00
CA GLY A 144 3.24 -6.61 -7.23
C GLY A 144 2.36 -6.31 -8.42
N ALA A 145 1.04 -6.20 -8.22
CA ALA A 145 0.11 -5.89 -9.30
C ALA A 145 0.36 -4.48 -9.86
N PHE A 146 0.56 -3.47 -9.00
CA PHE A 146 0.86 -2.12 -9.46
C PHE A 146 2.22 -2.02 -10.15
N ARG A 147 3.25 -2.73 -9.68
CA ARG A 147 4.52 -2.84 -10.41
C ARG A 147 4.34 -3.41 -11.81
N ALA A 148 3.62 -4.53 -11.93
CA ALA A 148 3.35 -5.15 -13.22
C ALA A 148 2.56 -4.22 -14.15
N VAL A 149 1.63 -3.42 -13.64
CA VAL A 149 0.95 -2.38 -14.43
C VAL A 149 1.94 -1.36 -14.97
N GLY A 150 2.85 -0.85 -14.12
CA GLY A 150 3.90 0.08 -14.54
C GLY A 150 4.73 -0.49 -15.69
N GLU A 151 5.26 -1.71 -15.52
CA GLU A 151 6.05 -2.45 -16.52
C GLU A 151 5.26 -2.68 -17.82
N MET A 152 3.98 -3.06 -17.72
CA MET A 152 3.12 -3.30 -18.89
C MET A 152 2.79 -2.03 -19.67
N MET A 153 2.82 -0.86 -19.04
CA MET A 153 2.41 0.41 -19.64
C MET A 153 3.59 1.28 -20.10
N GLU A 154 4.85 0.82 -19.97
CA GLU A 154 6.04 1.62 -20.35
C GLU A 154 6.07 2.00 -21.83
N GLU A 155 5.55 1.13 -22.70
CA GLU A 155 5.54 1.33 -24.16
C GLU A 155 4.27 2.04 -24.68
N GLU A 156 3.31 2.34 -23.81
CA GLU A 156 2.03 2.96 -24.20
C GLU A 156 2.13 4.49 -24.05
N GLU A 157 2.06 5.22 -25.17
CA GLU A 157 2.31 6.67 -25.21
C GLU A 157 1.24 7.52 -24.49
N ALA A 158 0.01 7.01 -24.36
CA ALA A 158 -1.11 7.72 -23.75
C ALA A 158 -1.90 6.81 -22.81
N THR A 159 -2.16 7.30 -21.60
CA THR A 159 -3.02 6.62 -20.61
C THR A 159 -3.55 7.63 -19.59
N THR A 160 -4.51 7.21 -18.77
CA THR A 160 -4.92 7.99 -17.59
C THR A 160 -3.80 8.02 -16.55
N VAL A 161 -3.72 9.09 -15.74
CA VAL A 161 -2.59 9.31 -14.81
C VAL A 161 -2.43 8.16 -13.82
N ASP A 162 -3.53 7.56 -13.37
CA ASP A 162 -3.54 6.39 -12.47
C ASP A 162 -2.78 5.16 -13.00
N MET A 163 -2.61 5.03 -14.32
CA MET A 163 -1.93 3.93 -15.00
C MET A 163 -0.53 4.32 -15.50
N SER A 164 -0.05 5.53 -15.17
CA SER A 164 1.32 5.95 -15.48
C SER A 164 2.36 5.15 -14.67
N SER A 165 3.62 5.14 -15.13
CA SER A 165 4.73 4.52 -14.40
C SER A 165 4.94 5.18 -13.03
N GLN A 166 4.78 6.51 -12.94
CA GLN A 166 4.88 7.25 -11.69
C GLN A 166 3.75 6.86 -10.70
N ALA A 167 2.50 6.78 -11.15
CA ALA A 167 1.39 6.36 -10.30
C ALA A 167 1.56 4.90 -9.85
N SER A 168 1.97 4.02 -10.76
CA SER A 168 2.22 2.61 -10.49
C SER A 168 3.31 2.40 -9.44
N ALA A 169 4.44 3.09 -9.57
CA ALA A 169 5.53 3.05 -8.59
C ALA A 169 5.11 3.62 -7.22
N MET A 170 4.32 4.70 -7.21
CA MET A 170 3.78 5.26 -5.97
C MET A 170 2.83 4.29 -5.28
N LEU A 171 1.90 3.67 -6.03
CA LEU A 171 0.96 2.68 -5.48
C LEU A 171 1.68 1.42 -4.99
N GLU A 172 2.68 0.92 -5.73
CA GLU A 172 3.55 -0.16 -5.26
C GLU A 172 4.18 0.19 -3.92
N ARG A 173 4.80 1.37 -3.84
CA ARG A 173 5.48 1.84 -2.63
C ARG A 173 4.54 1.98 -1.44
N LEU A 174 3.34 2.51 -1.67
CA LEU A 174 2.29 2.61 -0.66
C LEU A 174 1.87 1.22 -0.15
N MET A 175 1.66 0.25 -1.05
CA MET A 175 1.29 -1.11 -0.66
C MET A 175 2.42 -1.78 0.14
N LEU A 176 3.69 -1.58 -0.23
CA LEU A 176 4.83 -2.08 0.55
C LEU A 176 4.92 -1.42 1.94
N ALA A 177 4.61 -0.12 2.05
CA ALA A 177 4.56 0.56 3.34
C ALA A 177 3.54 -0.10 4.28
N GLN A 178 2.34 -0.38 3.78
CA GLN A 178 1.27 -1.03 4.56
C GLN A 178 1.60 -2.49 4.90
N ALA A 179 2.26 -3.22 3.99
CA ALA A 179 2.74 -4.57 4.27
C ALA A 179 3.84 -4.60 5.35
N GLN A 180 4.77 -3.64 5.29
CA GLN A 180 5.85 -3.49 6.27
C GLN A 180 5.29 -3.04 7.63
N GLU A 181 4.25 -2.21 7.64
CA GLU A 181 3.52 -1.84 8.85
C GLU A 181 2.90 -3.08 9.53
N CYS A 182 2.30 -4.01 8.77
CA CYS A 182 1.86 -5.29 9.32
C CYS A 182 3.04 -6.11 9.90
N CYS A 183 4.23 -6.05 9.30
CA CYS A 183 5.42 -6.70 9.86
C CYS A 183 5.87 -6.05 11.18
N PHE A 184 5.72 -4.73 11.31
CA PHE A 184 5.98 -4.00 12.55
C PHE A 184 4.98 -4.38 13.65
N GLU A 185 3.68 -4.39 13.34
CA GLU A 185 2.62 -4.86 14.26
C GLU A 185 2.95 -6.26 14.80
N ARG A 186 3.37 -7.18 13.91
CA ARG A 186 3.79 -8.54 14.27
C ARG A 186 5.07 -8.57 15.11
N ALA A 187 6.06 -7.73 14.82
CA ALA A 187 7.30 -7.65 15.59
C ALA A 187 7.03 -7.19 17.03
N LEU A 188 6.13 -6.23 17.23
CA LEU A 188 5.69 -5.79 18.56
C LEU A 188 4.94 -6.90 19.30
N ALA A 189 3.98 -7.55 18.64
CA ALA A 189 3.19 -8.62 19.26
C ALA A 189 4.06 -9.82 19.67
N ALA A 190 5.08 -10.15 18.87
CA ALA A 190 6.03 -11.22 19.16
C ALA A 190 7.11 -10.83 20.20
N GLY A 191 7.04 -9.64 20.79
CA GLY A 191 8.01 -9.19 21.81
C GLY A 191 9.44 -9.09 21.29
N ARG A 192 9.64 -8.72 20.01
CA ARG A 192 10.99 -8.53 19.45
C ARG A 192 11.70 -7.37 20.14
N SER A 193 13.04 -7.41 20.15
CA SER A 193 13.85 -6.40 20.85
C SER A 193 13.60 -4.99 20.29
N PRO A 194 13.77 -3.93 21.11
CA PRO A 194 13.59 -2.55 20.65
C PRO A 194 14.47 -2.21 19.43
N ALA A 195 15.71 -2.69 19.39
CA ALA A 195 16.59 -2.55 18.23
C ALA A 195 16.00 -3.15 16.94
N VAL A 196 15.38 -4.34 17.00
CA VAL A 196 14.74 -4.96 15.82
C VAL A 196 13.50 -4.18 15.42
N CYS A 197 12.64 -3.81 16.38
CA CYS A 197 11.44 -3.03 16.11
C CYS A 197 11.76 -1.66 15.50
N SER A 198 12.86 -1.02 15.93
CA SER A 198 13.35 0.24 15.37
C SER A 198 13.68 0.10 13.88
N LYS A 199 14.42 -0.95 13.49
CA LYS A 199 14.79 -1.20 12.08
C LYS A 199 13.58 -1.42 11.18
N VAL A 200 12.61 -2.18 11.68
CA VAL A 200 11.37 -2.46 10.95
C VAL A 200 10.55 -1.18 10.79
N ALA A 201 10.37 -0.39 11.86
CA ALA A 201 9.66 0.88 11.84
C ALA A 201 10.33 1.90 10.91
N ARG A 202 11.67 1.99 10.90
CA ARG A 202 12.39 2.90 10.00
C ARG A 202 12.11 2.56 8.54
N GLN A 203 12.02 1.27 8.19
CA GLN A 203 11.67 0.87 6.84
C GLN A 203 10.22 1.23 6.47
N VAL A 204 9.27 1.14 7.42
CA VAL A 204 7.89 1.61 7.20
C VAL A 204 7.90 3.11 6.88
N ALA A 205 8.63 3.90 7.67
CA ALA A 205 8.76 5.35 7.46
C ALA A 205 9.32 5.67 6.08
N LEU A 206 10.42 5.03 5.67
CA LEU A 206 11.04 5.21 4.36
C LEU A 206 10.06 4.95 3.22
N TYR A 207 9.29 3.86 3.29
CA TYR A 207 8.29 3.58 2.25
C TYR A 207 7.18 4.62 2.19
N TYR A 208 6.67 5.11 3.32
CA TYR A 208 5.70 6.21 3.31
C TYR A 208 6.30 7.55 2.88
N GLU A 209 7.56 7.83 3.23
CA GLU A 209 8.31 9.02 2.79
C GLU A 209 8.43 9.04 1.26
N GLU A 210 8.80 7.91 0.66
CA GLU A 210 8.90 7.76 -0.80
C GLU A 210 7.53 7.86 -1.50
N ALA A 211 6.48 7.25 -0.95
CA ALA A 211 5.12 7.38 -1.48
C ALA A 211 4.60 8.82 -1.38
N TYR A 212 4.87 9.51 -0.26
CA TYR A 212 4.52 10.91 -0.07
C TYR A 212 5.22 11.81 -1.09
N ALA A 213 6.53 11.64 -1.27
CA ALA A 213 7.33 12.41 -2.22
C ALA A 213 6.78 12.28 -3.66
N ALA A 214 6.39 11.07 -4.07
CA ALA A 214 5.77 10.85 -5.36
C ALA A 214 4.38 11.52 -5.48
N LEU A 215 3.55 11.46 -4.44
CA LEU A 215 2.21 12.06 -4.45
C LEU A 215 2.19 13.58 -4.57
N VAL A 216 3.22 14.27 -4.05
CA VAL A 216 3.29 15.73 -4.11
C VAL A 216 4.05 16.24 -5.34
N ALA A 217 4.62 15.35 -6.14
CA ALA A 217 5.33 15.68 -7.37
C ALA A 217 4.41 15.54 -8.61
N PRO A 218 4.62 16.32 -9.68
CA PRO A 218 3.99 16.07 -10.97
C PRO A 218 4.34 14.68 -11.53
N PRO A 219 3.42 13.97 -12.22
CA PRO A 219 2.05 14.38 -12.56
C PRO A 219 1.00 14.04 -11.49
N LEU A 220 1.40 13.45 -10.35
CA LEU A 220 0.47 12.96 -9.33
C LEU A 220 -0.06 14.06 -8.41
N GLN A 221 0.63 15.20 -8.35
CA GLN A 221 0.21 16.36 -7.59
C GLN A 221 -1.24 16.74 -7.93
N ASN A 222 -2.11 16.81 -6.92
CA ASN A 222 -3.55 17.06 -7.04
C ASN A 222 -4.36 15.98 -7.77
N HIS A 223 -3.77 14.85 -8.17
CA HIS A 223 -4.51 13.76 -8.79
C HIS A 223 -5.30 12.95 -7.75
N PHE A 224 -4.68 12.67 -6.60
CA PHE A 224 -5.27 11.90 -5.50
C PHE A 224 -6.04 12.77 -4.51
N ASP A 225 -6.93 12.14 -3.74
CA ASP A 225 -7.64 12.82 -2.66
C ASP A 225 -6.68 13.35 -1.60
N ARG A 226 -6.94 14.57 -1.12
CA ARG A 226 -6.10 15.22 -0.11
C ARG A 226 -5.99 14.41 1.18
N SER A 227 -7.02 13.64 1.53
CA SER A 227 -7.00 12.75 2.70
C SER A 227 -5.93 11.68 2.60
N TRP A 228 -5.63 11.15 1.40
CA TRP A 228 -4.54 10.20 1.19
C TRP A 228 -3.19 10.84 1.47
N VAL A 229 -2.97 12.03 0.90
CA VAL A 229 -1.72 12.79 1.07
C VAL A 229 -1.47 13.04 2.56
N SER A 230 -2.50 13.50 3.29
CA SER A 230 -2.40 13.75 4.73
C SER A 230 -2.20 12.46 5.55
N GLN A 231 -2.90 11.38 5.22
CA GLN A 231 -2.74 10.09 5.89
C GLN A 231 -1.33 9.52 5.71
N ILE A 232 -0.80 9.55 4.49
CA ILE A 232 0.54 9.04 4.16
C ILE A 232 1.62 9.90 4.83
N GLN A 233 1.46 11.23 4.81
CA GLN A 233 2.36 12.16 5.51
C GLN A 233 2.42 11.87 7.01
N LEU A 234 1.26 11.72 7.66
CA LEU A 234 1.22 11.47 9.10
C LEU A 234 1.78 10.09 9.44
N LYS A 235 1.50 9.06 8.63
CA LYS A 235 2.09 7.73 8.82
C LYS A 235 3.61 7.74 8.67
N ALA A 236 4.18 8.44 7.68
CA ALA A 236 5.62 8.60 7.55
C ALA A 236 6.25 9.14 8.85
N ALA A 237 5.68 10.21 9.41
CA ALA A 237 6.16 10.80 10.66
C ALA A 237 5.98 9.89 11.88
N ILE A 238 4.81 9.21 12.00
CA ILE A 238 4.55 8.26 13.09
C ILE A 238 5.59 7.14 13.10
N PHE A 239 5.86 6.53 11.94
CA PHE A 239 6.79 5.40 11.89
C PHE A 239 8.25 5.83 12.03
N ASN A 240 8.60 7.06 11.62
CA ASN A 240 9.90 7.62 11.93
C ASN A 240 10.06 7.86 13.44
N ALA A 241 9.02 8.37 14.10
CA ALA A 241 9.00 8.53 15.55
C ALA A 241 9.04 7.19 16.30
N GLU A 242 8.32 6.16 15.84
CA GLU A 242 8.44 4.79 16.36
C GLU A 242 9.88 4.30 16.24
N ALA A 243 10.52 4.47 15.09
CA ALA A 243 11.91 4.05 14.90
C ALA A 243 12.85 4.69 15.93
N CYS A 244 12.73 6.01 16.13
CA CYS A 244 13.50 6.75 17.13
C CYS A 244 13.17 6.31 18.56
N TYR A 245 11.89 6.13 18.88
CA TYR A 245 11.44 5.73 20.22
C TYR A 245 11.94 4.34 20.60
N ARG A 246 11.82 3.35 19.70
CA ARG A 246 12.32 1.99 19.95
C ARG A 246 13.85 1.98 20.07
N TYR A 247 14.55 2.80 19.29
CA TYR A 247 15.99 2.91 19.43
C TYR A 247 16.41 3.61 20.73
N ALA A 248 15.67 4.63 21.17
CA ALA A 248 15.88 5.29 22.46
C ALA A 248 15.76 4.30 23.63
N ILE A 249 14.78 3.39 23.60
CA ILE A 249 14.66 2.31 24.61
C ILE A 249 15.89 1.38 24.60
N ASP A 250 16.45 1.09 23.42
CA ASP A 250 17.67 0.28 23.30
C ASP A 250 18.91 1.00 23.85
N LEU A 251 19.05 2.31 23.54
CA LEU A 251 20.10 3.18 24.06
C LEU A 251 20.06 3.28 25.59
N HIS A 252 18.85 3.42 26.15
CA HIS A 252 18.64 3.46 27.59
C HIS A 252 19.19 2.19 28.26
N GLY A 253 18.87 1.01 27.71
CA GLY A 253 19.40 -0.27 28.20
C GLY A 253 20.92 -0.40 28.08
N LYS A 254 21.56 0.36 27.20
CA LYS A 254 23.02 0.46 27.03
C LYS A 254 23.65 1.61 27.81
N THR A 255 22.86 2.36 28.58
CA THR A 255 23.28 3.59 29.28
C THR A 255 23.81 4.69 28.34
N GLU A 256 23.40 4.70 27.07
CA GLU A 256 23.75 5.74 26.09
C GLU A 256 22.78 6.93 26.16
N ILE A 257 22.60 7.49 27.36
CA ILE A 257 21.52 8.42 27.70
C ILE A 257 21.60 9.76 26.95
N GLY A 258 22.82 10.23 26.63
CA GLY A 258 22.99 11.46 25.84
C GLY A 258 22.34 11.35 24.46
N GLU A 259 22.61 10.26 23.74
CA GLU A 259 22.02 10.00 22.43
C GLU A 259 20.51 9.71 22.52
N GLU A 260 20.07 9.02 23.57
CA GLU A 260 18.65 8.78 23.86
C GLU A 260 17.87 10.09 23.89
N ILE A 261 18.31 11.05 24.71
CA ILE A 261 17.68 12.37 24.86
C ILE A 261 17.62 13.10 23.52
N ALA A 262 18.73 13.11 22.77
CA ALA A 262 18.80 13.79 21.48
C ALA A 262 17.81 13.22 20.47
N ARG A 263 17.69 11.88 20.38
CA ARG A 263 16.76 11.22 19.45
C ARG A 263 15.30 11.43 19.83
N LEU A 264 14.97 11.38 21.13
CA LEU A 264 13.62 11.64 21.61
C LEU A 264 13.18 13.08 21.32
N LEU A 265 14.06 14.07 21.50
CA LEU A 265 13.78 15.47 21.15
C LEU A 265 13.45 15.65 19.66
N VAL A 266 14.26 15.03 18.78
CA VAL A 266 14.03 15.10 17.32
C VAL A 266 12.69 14.45 16.96
N ALA A 267 12.38 13.29 17.53
CA ALA A 267 11.16 12.56 17.24
C ALA A 267 9.89 13.28 17.73
N VAL A 268 9.92 13.86 18.94
CA VAL A 268 8.81 14.64 19.51
C VAL A 268 8.53 15.89 18.66
N ASN A 269 9.57 16.64 18.28
CA ASN A 269 9.37 17.82 17.44
C ASN A 269 8.76 17.45 16.07
N ALA A 270 9.28 16.39 15.44
CA ALA A 270 8.80 15.93 14.14
C ALA A 270 7.32 15.48 14.19
N ILE A 271 6.90 14.77 15.25
CA ILE A 271 5.51 14.29 15.34
C ILE A 271 4.53 15.41 15.66
N VAL A 272 4.92 16.41 16.48
CA VAL A 272 4.14 17.62 16.74
C VAL A 272 3.91 18.40 15.45
N ASP A 273 4.97 18.59 14.66
CA ASP A 273 4.88 19.26 13.36
C ASP A 273 3.99 18.50 12.37
N ALA A 274 4.16 17.18 12.27
CA ALA A 274 3.37 16.35 11.37
C ALA A 274 1.87 16.39 11.69
N LYS A 275 1.48 16.38 12.98
CA LYS A 275 0.07 16.54 13.37
C LYS A 275 -0.50 17.88 12.87
N ARG A 276 0.28 18.95 12.92
CA ARG A 276 -0.15 20.28 12.47
C ARG A 276 -0.30 20.37 10.95
N THR A 277 0.57 19.72 10.19
CA THR A 277 0.61 19.82 8.72
C THR A 277 -0.30 18.82 8.01
N ALA A 278 -0.47 17.61 8.55
CA ALA A 278 -1.23 16.52 7.92
C ALA A 278 -2.76 16.66 8.06
N ARG A 279 -3.30 17.84 7.77
CA ARG A 279 -4.73 18.16 7.94
C ARG A 279 -5.61 17.27 7.06
N GLY A 280 -6.56 16.55 7.67
CA GLY A 280 -7.47 15.64 6.97
C GLY A 280 -7.08 14.16 7.03
N ALA A 281 -6.02 13.81 7.77
CA ALA A 281 -5.75 12.43 8.14
C ALA A 281 -6.84 11.88 9.10
N PRO A 282 -7.10 10.56 9.11
CA PRO A 282 -8.05 9.93 10.04
C PRO A 282 -7.75 10.22 11.52
N ALA A 283 -8.80 10.43 12.33
CA ALA A 283 -8.69 10.70 13.77
C ALA A 283 -7.88 9.63 14.52
N ALA A 284 -8.04 8.36 14.17
CA ALA A 284 -7.29 7.25 14.78
C ALA A 284 -5.76 7.41 14.64
N LEU A 285 -5.25 8.07 13.59
CA LEU A 285 -3.83 8.36 13.43
C LEU A 285 -3.36 9.49 14.34
N TYR A 286 -4.20 10.51 14.54
CA TYR A 286 -3.93 11.57 15.52
C TYR A 286 -3.89 11.03 16.95
N ASP A 287 -4.79 10.10 17.28
CA ASP A 287 -4.81 9.42 18.57
C ASP A 287 -3.55 8.56 18.77
N TYR A 288 -3.12 7.85 17.72
CA TYR A 288 -1.86 7.09 17.73
C TYR A 288 -0.67 8.02 17.96
N ALA A 289 -0.56 9.08 17.15
CA ALA A 289 0.54 10.04 17.22
C ALA A 289 0.62 10.72 18.60
N SER A 290 -0.52 11.06 19.19
CA SER A 290 -0.58 11.71 20.51
C SER A 290 -0.20 10.76 21.65
N ARG A 291 -0.57 9.47 21.57
CA ARG A 291 -0.08 8.46 22.53
C ARG A 291 1.43 8.25 22.42
N LEU A 292 1.94 8.13 21.19
CA LEU A 292 3.37 7.98 20.95
C LEU A 292 4.17 9.19 21.45
N GLU A 293 3.66 10.41 21.22
CA GLU A 293 4.24 11.64 21.78
C GLU A 293 4.27 11.61 23.32
N GLN A 294 3.18 11.19 23.96
CA GLN A 294 3.13 11.09 25.42
C GLN A 294 4.16 10.10 25.97
N ASP A 295 4.27 8.91 25.35
CA ASP A 295 5.24 7.89 25.73
C ASP A 295 6.69 8.39 25.55
N MET A 296 6.98 9.05 24.42
CA MET A 296 8.30 9.63 24.18
C MET A 296 8.63 10.76 25.17
N ASN A 297 7.68 11.63 25.50
CA ASN A 297 7.89 12.72 26.47
C ASN A 297 8.15 12.17 27.88
N LYS A 298 7.43 11.13 28.29
CA LYS A 298 7.66 10.47 29.59
C LYS A 298 9.07 9.89 29.68
N ASN A 299 9.52 9.18 28.64
CA ASN A 299 10.88 8.64 28.61
C ASN A 299 11.93 9.77 28.54
N LEU A 300 11.64 10.83 27.80
CA LEU A 300 12.52 11.99 27.68
C LEU A 300 12.72 12.71 29.02
N GLU A 301 11.65 12.90 29.79
CA GLU A 301 11.71 13.46 31.14
C GLU A 301 12.57 12.57 32.05
N THR A 302 12.32 11.26 32.05
CA THR A 302 13.08 10.28 32.84
C THR A 302 14.57 10.33 32.48
N ALA A 303 14.91 10.22 31.20
CA ALA A 303 16.30 10.23 30.72
C ALA A 303 17.00 11.56 31.05
N LYS A 304 16.30 12.70 30.94
CA LYS A 304 16.85 14.02 31.33
C LYS A 304 17.14 14.11 32.82
N GLU A 305 16.22 13.66 33.67
CA GLU A 305 16.43 13.67 35.12
C GLU A 305 17.60 12.77 35.53
N GLU A 306 17.68 11.56 34.99
CA GLU A 306 18.78 10.65 35.25
C GLU A 306 20.11 11.18 34.72
N ASN A 307 20.13 11.75 33.52
CA ASN A 307 21.34 12.36 32.98
C ASN A 307 21.80 13.56 33.82
N TYR A 308 20.86 14.35 34.34
CA TYR A 308 21.19 15.48 35.21
C TYR A 308 21.71 15.05 36.59
N ARG A 309 21.20 13.95 37.16
CA ARG A 309 21.54 13.51 38.52
C ARG A 309 22.68 12.51 38.60
N VAL A 310 22.85 11.68 37.58
CA VAL A 310 23.72 10.49 37.63
C VAL A 310 24.79 10.54 36.56
N TYR A 311 24.40 10.61 35.29
CA TYR A 311 25.32 10.31 34.18
C TYR A 311 26.13 11.52 33.69
N LEU A 312 25.53 12.71 33.70
CA LEU A 312 26.14 13.97 33.26
C LEU A 312 26.72 13.91 31.83
N PHE A 313 26.14 13.08 30.95
CA PHE A 313 26.59 12.97 29.58
C PHE A 313 26.22 14.21 28.77
N ARG A 314 27.11 14.59 27.85
CA ARG A 314 26.84 15.62 26.86
C ARG A 314 25.78 15.13 25.88
N ILE A 315 24.74 15.93 25.68
CA ILE A 315 23.71 15.66 24.68
C ILE A 315 24.28 16.03 23.29
N PRO A 316 24.36 15.10 22.34
CA PRO A 316 24.83 15.37 20.98
C PRO A 316 23.84 16.26 20.22
N ALA A 317 24.35 17.00 19.23
CA ALA A 317 23.50 17.79 18.35
C ALA A 317 22.72 16.89 17.39
N ALA A 318 21.49 17.28 17.02
CA ALA A 318 20.65 16.51 16.11
C ALA A 318 21.35 16.19 14.76
N THR A 319 22.17 17.11 14.25
CA THR A 319 22.95 16.95 13.01
C THR A 319 24.10 15.95 13.12
N SER A 320 24.53 15.63 14.33
CA SER A 320 25.60 14.64 14.59
C SER A 320 25.07 13.22 14.81
N LEU A 321 23.75 13.03 14.85
CA LEU A 321 23.14 11.72 15.03
C LEU A 321 23.31 10.86 13.77
N THR A 322 23.69 9.62 13.98
CA THR A 322 23.74 8.63 12.90
C THR A 322 22.33 8.27 12.44
N GLN A 323 22.20 8.04 11.13
CA GLN A 323 20.94 7.56 10.55
C GLN A 323 20.60 6.17 11.09
N LEU A 324 19.33 5.96 11.43
CA LEU A 324 18.86 4.65 11.87
C LEU A 324 18.91 3.65 10.72
N SER A 325 19.42 2.46 10.99
CA SER A 325 19.37 1.34 10.05
C SER A 325 17.92 0.91 9.80
N ALA A 326 17.60 0.53 8.57
CA ALA A 326 16.29 0.01 8.19
C ALA A 326 16.36 -1.47 7.80
N ALA A 327 15.26 -2.21 7.97
CA ALA A 327 15.16 -3.61 7.56
C ALA A 327 13.84 -3.88 6.84
N SER A 328 13.92 -4.23 5.56
CA SER A 328 12.77 -4.63 4.75
C SER A 328 12.45 -6.10 4.92
N LEU A 329 11.19 -6.40 5.24
CA LEU A 329 10.68 -7.76 5.44
C LEU A 329 9.62 -8.12 4.40
N VAL A 330 9.40 -7.25 3.42
CA VAL A 330 8.36 -7.36 2.42
C VAL A 330 8.94 -7.16 1.03
N ARG A 331 8.28 -7.76 0.05
CA ARG A 331 8.58 -7.59 -1.37
C ARG A 331 7.30 -7.50 -2.17
N SER A 332 7.40 -6.94 -3.36
CA SER A 332 6.30 -6.99 -4.30
C SER A 332 6.17 -8.41 -4.87
N ALA A 333 4.95 -8.93 -4.93
CA ALA A 333 4.69 -10.27 -5.48
C ALA A 333 5.02 -10.32 -6.98
N SER A 334 5.49 -11.47 -7.47
CA SER A 334 5.71 -11.71 -8.90
C SER A 334 4.39 -11.79 -9.67
N LEU A 335 4.43 -11.59 -10.99
CA LEU A 335 3.25 -11.69 -11.85
C LEU A 335 2.56 -13.06 -11.74
N SER A 336 3.33 -14.15 -11.65
CA SER A 336 2.77 -15.49 -11.42
C SER A 336 2.04 -15.57 -10.08
N GLU A 337 2.65 -15.08 -9.00
CA GLU A 337 2.02 -15.08 -7.67
C GLU A 337 0.70 -14.31 -7.67
N ILE A 338 0.63 -13.17 -8.38
CA ILE A 338 -0.58 -12.32 -8.47
C ILE A 338 -1.71 -13.02 -9.22
N LEU A 339 -1.38 -13.74 -10.30
CA LEU A 339 -2.34 -14.39 -11.20
C LEU A 339 -2.71 -15.83 -10.78
N GLU A 340 -1.97 -16.42 -9.83
CA GLU A 340 -2.28 -17.71 -9.22
C GLU A 340 -3.56 -17.66 -8.38
N THR A 341 -4.42 -18.67 -8.52
CA THR A 341 -5.66 -18.85 -7.73
C THR A 341 -5.47 -19.70 -6.47
N LYS A 342 -4.24 -19.96 -6.02
CA LYS A 342 -4.04 -20.90 -4.90
C LYS A 342 -4.73 -20.39 -3.61
N THR A 343 -5.72 -21.20 -3.21
CA THR A 343 -6.40 -21.34 -1.90
C THR A 343 -7.21 -20.16 -1.37
N GLU A 344 -8.39 -19.90 -1.96
CA GLU A 344 -9.53 -19.27 -1.26
C GLU A 344 -10.50 -20.33 -0.66
N THR A 345 -10.22 -21.62 -0.79
CA THR A 345 -10.97 -22.70 -0.13
C THR A 345 -10.37 -23.01 1.23
N GLY A 346 -10.65 -22.13 2.18
CA GLY A 346 -10.46 -22.35 3.62
C GLY A 346 -11.81 -22.34 4.35
N THR A 347 -12.84 -22.98 3.78
CA THR A 347 -14.06 -23.31 4.52
C THR A 347 -13.83 -24.62 5.28
N PRO A 348 -13.96 -24.66 6.62
CA PRO A 348 -14.14 -25.92 7.31
C PRO A 348 -15.47 -26.50 6.83
N SER A 349 -15.42 -27.70 6.25
CA SER A 349 -16.63 -28.52 6.04
C SER A 349 -17.15 -28.98 7.42
N PRO A 350 -18.46 -29.27 7.55
CA PRO A 350 -19.23 -29.14 8.79
C PRO A 350 -18.75 -29.99 9.97
#